data_AF-A0A7C2C6Z5-F1
#
_entry.id   AF-A0A7C2C6Z5-F1
#
_cell.length_a   1.000
_cell.length_b   1.000
_cell.length_c   1.000
_cell.angle_alpha   90.00
_cell.angle_beta   90.00
_cell.angle_gamma   90.00
#
_symmetry.space_group_name_H-M   'P 1'
#
loop_
_entity.id
_entity.type
_entity.pdbx_description
1 polymer ?
#
loop_
_entity_poly.entity_id
_entity_poly.type
_entity_poly.pdbx_seq_one_letter_code
_entity_poly.pdbx_strand_id
1 'polypeptide(L)'
;MVQVELIGPTGGGKSTLARQILEACRARRIPAAAADELLLRKAQLSWLPGWFPRTISLDLLAFLGCLAAWRRNSSLYYFAERVLGELPPEVSCLERVNLYRNVIKKVGIFELVRARVTDDLLVLVDEGTLQAAHNLFVHLAAEPREEWVRTFARLIPLPDIAIYVSADESTLIRRTLARGHRRIPKPSGEAVASFIRR
;
A
#
# COMPACT_ATOMS: atom_id res chain seq x y z
N MET A 1 7.30 -4.40 -18.85
CA MET A 1 6.35 -3.54 -18.09
C MET A 1 7.18 -2.86 -17.04
N VAL A 2 6.85 -1.65 -16.59
CA VAL A 2 7.57 -1.04 -15.45
C VAL A 2 6.58 -0.72 -14.34
N GLN A 3 6.67 -1.43 -13.22
CA GLN A 3 5.89 -1.16 -12.03
C GLN A 3 6.67 -0.22 -11.09
N VAL A 4 6.08 0.94 -10.82
CA VAL A 4 6.64 1.97 -9.95
C VAL A 4 5.77 2.07 -8.70
N GLU A 5 6.39 1.97 -7.53
CA GLU A 5 5.72 2.14 -6.24
C GLU A 5 6.08 3.46 -5.58
N LEU A 6 5.07 4.19 -5.12
CA LEU A 6 5.27 5.32 -4.22
C LEU A 6 5.11 4.84 -2.77
N ILE A 7 6.17 5.02 -1.98
CA ILE A 7 6.20 4.65 -0.56
C ILE A 7 6.52 5.86 0.31
N GLY A 8 6.15 5.80 1.58
CA GLY A 8 6.45 6.86 2.55
C GLY A 8 5.32 7.16 3.52
N PRO A 9 5.52 8.12 4.44
CA PRO A 9 4.57 8.43 5.50
C PRO A 9 3.24 8.96 4.97
N THR A 10 2.20 8.86 5.79
CA THR A 10 0.92 9.54 5.58
C THR A 10 1.17 11.05 5.54
N GLY A 11 0.60 11.75 4.57
CA GLY A 11 0.82 13.20 4.39
C GLY A 11 2.10 13.58 3.65
N GLY A 12 2.94 12.61 3.26
CA GLY A 12 4.17 12.86 2.47
C GLY A 12 3.91 13.46 1.09
N GLY A 13 2.71 13.26 0.53
CA GLY A 13 2.33 13.78 -0.79
C GLY A 13 2.36 12.75 -1.91
N LYS A 14 2.42 11.45 -1.58
CA LYS A 14 2.43 10.32 -2.53
C LYS A 14 1.34 10.42 -3.60
N SER A 15 0.07 10.54 -3.19
CA SER A 15 -1.05 10.63 -4.14
C SER A 15 -0.99 11.89 -5.01
N THR A 16 -0.43 13.01 -4.50
CA THR A 16 -0.22 14.23 -5.28
C THR A 16 0.87 14.03 -6.33
N LEU A 17 2.01 13.45 -5.93
CA LEU A 17 3.10 13.10 -6.83
C LEU A 17 2.63 12.10 -7.89
N ALA A 18 1.80 11.13 -7.50
CA ALA A 18 1.26 10.14 -8.43
C ALA A 18 0.49 10.79 -9.56
N ARG A 19 -0.41 11.72 -9.22
CA ARG A 19 -1.17 12.49 -10.20
C ARG A 19 -0.25 13.29 -11.12
N GLN A 20 0.75 13.97 -10.57
CA GLN A 20 1.70 14.76 -11.35
C GLN A 20 2.55 13.91 -12.32
N ILE A 21 2.99 12.72 -11.89
CA ILE A 21 3.70 11.76 -12.75
C ILE A 21 2.80 11.35 -13.92
N LEU A 22 1.56 10.95 -13.64
CA LEU A 22 0.62 10.53 -14.68
C LEU A 22 0.27 11.67 -15.66
N GLU A 23 0.10 12.89 -15.16
CA GLU A 23 -0.11 14.09 -15.98
C GLU A 23 1.10 14.37 -16.89
N ALA A 24 2.31 14.28 -16.36
CA ALA A 24 3.55 14.47 -17.12
C ALA A 24 3.75 13.38 -18.18
N CYS A 25 3.46 12.11 -17.85
CA CYS A 25 3.48 11.01 -18.81
C CYS A 25 2.47 11.25 -19.94
N ARG A 26 1.25 11.69 -19.62
CA ARG A 26 0.22 12.03 -20.60
C ARG A 26 0.67 13.16 -21.54
N ALA A 27 1.29 14.21 -21.01
CA ALA A 27 1.82 15.32 -21.80
C ALA A 27 2.93 14.87 -22.76
N ARG A 28 3.74 13.89 -22.37
CA ARG A 28 4.83 13.31 -23.18
C ARG A 28 4.43 12.09 -24.02
N ARG A 29 3.14 11.72 -24.03
CA ARG A 29 2.62 10.51 -24.70
C ARG A 29 3.31 9.21 -24.27
N ILE A 30 3.77 9.16 -23.02
CA ILE A 30 4.31 7.94 -22.41
C ILE A 30 3.12 7.13 -21.88
N PRO A 31 2.94 5.85 -22.28
CA PRO A 31 1.88 5.01 -21.76
C PRO A 31 2.07 4.80 -20.25
N ALA A 32 1.17 5.38 -19.44
CA ALA A 32 1.17 5.23 -18.00
C ALA A 32 -0.24 5.14 -17.44
N ALA A 33 -0.42 4.37 -16.36
CA ALA A 33 -1.70 4.25 -15.66
C ALA A 33 -1.50 4.03 -14.16
N ALA A 34 -2.45 4.51 -13.35
CA ALA A 34 -2.57 4.07 -11.97
C ALA A 34 -3.04 2.61 -11.92
N ALA A 35 -2.46 1.81 -11.04
CA ALA A 35 -2.80 0.38 -10.93
C ALA A 35 -4.29 0.14 -10.67
N ASP A 36 -4.89 0.88 -9.74
CA ASP A 36 -6.30 0.74 -9.38
C ASP A 36 -7.23 0.99 -10.58
N GLU A 37 -6.99 2.08 -11.32
CA GLU A 37 -7.79 2.41 -12.50
C GLU A 37 -7.59 1.39 -13.62
N LEU A 38 -6.35 0.94 -13.81
CA LEU A 38 -6.00 -0.07 -14.81
C LEU A 38 -6.70 -1.40 -14.54
N LEU A 39 -6.69 -1.86 -13.28
CA LEU A 39 -7.32 -3.11 -12.87
C LEU A 39 -8.85 -3.03 -12.99
N LEU A 40 -9.47 -1.93 -12.54
CA LEU A 40 -10.90 -1.71 -12.73
C LEU A 40 -11.28 -1.68 -14.21
N ARG A 41 -10.48 -1.02 -15.06
CA ARG A 41 -10.72 -0.97 -16.51
C ARG A 41 -10.61 -2.34 -17.16
N LYS A 42 -9.60 -3.13 -16.82
CA LYS A 42 -9.44 -4.50 -17.31
C LYS A 42 -10.56 -5.42 -16.84
N ALA A 43 -11.12 -5.18 -15.65
CA ALA A 43 -12.28 -5.89 -15.14
C ALA A 43 -13.62 -5.35 -15.68
N GLN A 44 -13.61 -4.34 -16.56
CA GLN A 44 -14.82 -3.65 -17.05
C GLN A 44 -15.68 -3.02 -15.93
N LEU A 45 -15.04 -2.60 -14.83
CA LEU A 45 -15.67 -2.01 -13.64
C LEU A 45 -15.41 -0.50 -13.48
N SER A 46 -14.84 0.16 -14.48
CA SER A 46 -14.56 1.61 -14.44
C SER A 46 -15.81 2.48 -14.30
N TRP A 47 -17.00 1.95 -14.61
CA TRP A 47 -18.28 2.64 -14.54
C TRP A 47 -18.83 2.78 -13.12
N LEU A 48 -18.26 2.07 -12.13
CA LEU A 48 -18.76 2.09 -10.76
C LEU A 48 -18.73 3.50 -10.16
N PRO A 49 -19.87 4.02 -9.68
CA PRO A 49 -19.98 5.37 -9.15
C PRO A 49 -19.46 5.43 -7.71
N GLY A 50 -18.66 6.46 -7.39
CA GLY A 50 -18.20 6.72 -6.04
C GLY A 50 -17.05 5.84 -5.56
N TRP A 51 -16.53 6.16 -4.38
CA TRP A 51 -15.29 5.56 -3.86
C TRP A 51 -15.51 4.18 -3.23
N PHE A 52 -16.66 3.95 -2.59
CA PHE A 52 -16.95 2.73 -1.83
C PHE A 52 -17.02 1.46 -2.71
N PRO A 53 -17.86 1.39 -3.77
CA PRO A 53 -17.93 0.18 -4.60
C PRO A 53 -16.62 -0.08 -5.33
N ARG A 54 -15.90 0.97 -5.77
CA ARG A 54 -14.57 0.83 -6.39
C ARG A 54 -13.57 0.19 -5.43
N THR A 55 -13.61 0.58 -4.16
CA THR A 55 -12.73 0.01 -3.12
C THR A 55 -13.02 -1.47 -2.92
N ILE A 56 -14.29 -1.86 -2.78
CA ILE A 56 -14.69 -3.27 -2.61
C ILE A 56 -14.30 -4.09 -3.83
N SER A 57 -14.54 -3.59 -5.04
CA SER A 57 -14.15 -4.28 -6.27
C SER A 57 -12.63 -4.48 -6.36
N LEU A 58 -11.85 -3.47 -6.00
CA LEU A 58 -10.39 -3.60 -5.94
C LEU A 58 -9.94 -4.62 -4.90
N ASP A 59 -10.59 -4.67 -3.73
CA ASP A 59 -10.27 -5.67 -2.71
C ASP A 59 -10.57 -7.09 -3.20
N LEU A 60 -11.72 -7.28 -3.88
CA LEU A 60 -12.09 -8.56 -4.45
C LEU A 60 -11.13 -8.98 -5.55
N LEU A 61 -10.78 -8.07 -6.46
CA LEU A 61 -9.78 -8.32 -7.50
C LEU A 61 -8.44 -8.69 -6.87
N ALA A 62 -7.96 -7.92 -5.88
CA ALA A 62 -6.73 -8.21 -5.19
C ALA A 62 -6.76 -9.58 -4.50
N PHE A 63 -7.88 -9.94 -3.88
CA PHE A 63 -8.05 -11.27 -3.29
C PHE A 63 -7.96 -12.38 -4.35
N LEU A 64 -8.59 -12.21 -5.51
CA LEU A 64 -8.46 -13.15 -6.62
C LEU A 64 -7.01 -13.23 -7.13
N GLY A 65 -6.30 -12.11 -7.20
CA GLY A 65 -4.88 -12.05 -7.53
C GLY A 65 -4.01 -12.83 -6.53
N CYS A 66 -4.28 -12.66 -5.23
CA CYS A 66 -3.65 -13.41 -4.16
C CYS A 66 -3.88 -14.91 -4.30
N LEU A 67 -5.12 -15.35 -4.54
CA LEU A 67 -5.47 -16.76 -4.73
C LEU A 67 -4.76 -17.36 -5.96
N ALA A 68 -4.78 -16.63 -7.09
CA ALA A 68 -4.11 -17.06 -8.31
C ALA A 68 -2.59 -17.22 -8.13
N ALA A 69 -1.98 -16.38 -7.30
CA ALA A 69 -0.56 -16.41 -6.98
C ALA A 69 -0.23 -17.07 -5.63
N TRP A 70 -1.15 -17.84 -5.05
CA TRP A 70 -1.04 -18.33 -3.68
C TRP A 70 0.22 -19.16 -3.46
N ARG A 71 0.47 -20.14 -4.33
CA ARG A 71 1.63 -21.04 -4.23
C ARG A 71 2.96 -20.31 -4.30
N ARG A 72 3.02 -19.17 -5.00
CA ARG A 72 4.25 -18.38 -5.18
C ARG A 72 4.54 -17.49 -3.98
N ASN A 73 3.51 -17.00 -3.30
CA ASN A 73 3.64 -16.05 -2.18
C ASN A 73 3.27 -16.68 -0.82
N SER A 74 3.06 -18.00 -0.75
CA SER A 74 2.62 -18.70 0.46
C SER A 74 3.57 -18.47 1.64
N SER A 75 4.88 -18.46 1.40
CA SER A 75 5.88 -18.16 2.44
C SER A 75 5.72 -16.75 3.01
N LEU A 76 5.40 -15.75 2.18
CA LEU A 76 5.14 -14.39 2.62
C LEU A 76 3.84 -14.31 3.45
N TYR A 77 2.79 -15.02 3.04
CA TYR A 77 1.52 -15.05 3.75
C TYR A 77 1.65 -15.71 5.12
N TYR A 78 2.33 -16.85 5.19
CA TYR A 78 2.63 -17.52 6.46
C TYR A 78 3.51 -16.65 7.36
N PHE A 79 4.52 -15.98 6.79
CA PHE A 79 5.33 -15.01 7.53
C PHE A 79 4.48 -13.87 8.10
N ALA A 80 3.60 -13.28 7.30
CA ALA A 80 2.71 -12.20 7.74
C ALA A 80 1.76 -12.68 8.84
N GLU A 81 1.17 -13.87 8.71
CA GLU A 81 0.33 -14.48 9.75
C GLU A 81 1.10 -14.66 11.06
N ARG A 82 2.33 -15.19 11.00
CA ARG A 82 3.18 -15.37 12.19
C ARG A 82 3.49 -14.04 12.86
N VAL A 83 3.96 -13.04 12.11
CA VAL A 83 4.26 -11.70 12.65
C VAL A 83 3.03 -11.09 13.33
N LEU A 84 1.86 -11.20 12.68
CA LEU A 84 0.62 -10.68 13.23
C LEU A 84 0.08 -11.52 14.39
N GLY A 85 0.42 -12.80 14.49
CA GLY A 85 0.10 -13.68 15.61
C GLY A 85 0.91 -13.36 16.87
N GLU A 86 2.17 -12.97 16.70
CA GLU A 86 3.07 -12.55 17.79
C GLU A 86 2.77 -11.14 18.34
N LEU A 87 1.79 -10.42 17.77
CA LEU A 87 1.39 -9.11 18.29
C LEU A 87 0.81 -9.20 19.71
N PRO A 88 0.95 -8.14 20.52
CA PRO A 88 0.40 -8.07 21.88
C PRO A 88 -1.15 -8.22 21.92
N PRO A 89 -1.72 -8.77 22.99
CA PRO A 89 -3.16 -9.03 23.11
C PRO A 89 -4.05 -7.78 23.02
N GLU A 90 -3.48 -6.59 23.22
CA GLU A 90 -4.15 -5.28 23.04
C GLU A 90 -4.58 -5.07 21.58
N VAL A 91 -3.90 -5.70 20.62
CA VAL A 91 -4.28 -5.68 19.21
C VAL A 91 -5.41 -6.67 18.97
N SER A 92 -6.61 -6.13 18.75
CA SER A 92 -7.82 -6.92 18.51
C SER A 92 -7.70 -7.86 17.31
N CYS A 93 -8.45 -8.97 17.34
CA CYS A 93 -8.52 -9.90 16.20
C CYS A 93 -8.95 -9.21 14.90
N LEU A 94 -9.92 -8.28 14.97
CA LEU A 94 -10.37 -7.50 13.82
C LEU A 94 -9.25 -6.62 13.24
N GLU A 95 -8.40 -6.04 14.08
CA GLU A 95 -7.25 -5.27 13.62
C GLU A 95 -6.23 -6.18 12.93
N ARG A 96 -5.91 -7.34 13.51
CA ARG A 96 -5.02 -8.34 12.89
C ARG A 96 -5.50 -8.78 11.52
N VAL A 97 -6.80 -9.10 11.39
CA VAL A 97 -7.41 -9.46 10.11
C VAL A 97 -7.33 -8.30 9.10
N ASN A 98 -7.56 -7.06 9.54
CA ASN A 98 -7.44 -5.89 8.66
C ASN A 98 -6.00 -5.67 8.18
N LEU A 99 -5.01 -5.86 9.05
CA LEU A 99 -3.59 -5.79 8.70
C LEU A 99 -3.20 -6.86 7.70
N TYR A 100 -3.61 -8.11 7.97
CA TYR A 100 -3.37 -9.23 7.06
C TYR A 100 -4.06 -9.03 5.70
N ARG A 101 -5.32 -8.57 5.69
CA ARG A 101 -6.04 -8.19 4.47
C ARG A 101 -5.29 -7.12 3.69
N ASN A 102 -4.66 -6.14 4.34
CA ASN A 102 -3.87 -5.12 3.65
C ASN A 102 -2.62 -5.69 2.97
N VAL A 103 -1.96 -6.68 3.58
CA VAL A 103 -0.85 -7.43 2.95
C VAL A 103 -1.36 -8.19 1.73
N ILE A 104 -2.44 -8.98 1.89
CA ILE A 104 -3.09 -9.71 0.80
C ILE A 104 -3.45 -8.77 -0.36
N LYS A 105 -4.05 -7.62 -0.05
CA LYS A 105 -4.47 -6.65 -1.06
C LYS A 105 -3.26 -6.16 -1.88
N LYS A 106 -2.18 -5.76 -1.22
CA LYS A 106 -0.98 -5.21 -1.88
C LYS A 106 -0.31 -6.24 -2.78
N VAL A 107 -0.12 -7.47 -2.27
CA VAL A 107 0.46 -8.58 -3.05
C VAL A 107 -0.48 -8.97 -4.19
N GLY A 108 -1.78 -9.03 -3.94
CA GLY A 108 -2.78 -9.35 -4.95
C GLY A 108 -2.82 -8.35 -6.12
N ILE A 109 -2.75 -7.05 -5.83
CA ILE A 109 -2.66 -5.99 -6.85
C ILE A 109 -1.37 -6.14 -7.65
N PHE A 110 -0.23 -6.32 -6.97
CA PHE A 110 1.07 -6.55 -7.63
C PHE A 110 0.99 -7.72 -8.60
N GLU A 111 0.40 -8.82 -8.16
CA GLU A 111 0.31 -10.04 -8.98
C GLU A 111 -0.63 -9.89 -10.17
N LEU A 112 -1.74 -9.18 -10.01
CA LEU A 112 -2.63 -8.87 -11.13
C LEU A 112 -2.00 -7.92 -12.14
N VAL A 113 -1.29 -6.89 -11.68
CA VAL A 113 -0.56 -5.97 -12.55
C VAL A 113 0.48 -6.76 -13.33
N ARG A 114 1.31 -7.55 -12.64
CA ARG A 114 2.35 -8.37 -13.29
C ARG A 114 1.78 -9.36 -14.31
N ALA A 115 0.67 -10.03 -13.99
CA ALA A 115 0.13 -11.07 -14.86
C ALA A 115 -0.67 -10.54 -16.06
N ARG A 116 -1.19 -9.32 -16.00
CA ARG A 116 -2.19 -8.83 -16.99
C ARG A 116 -1.75 -7.62 -17.79
N VAL A 117 -0.58 -7.06 -17.53
CA VAL A 117 -0.12 -5.81 -18.16
C VAL A 117 0.98 -6.08 -19.16
N THR A 118 0.94 -5.33 -20.27
CA THR A 118 1.88 -5.42 -21.39
C THR A 118 3.21 -4.79 -21.06
N ASP A 119 4.25 -5.13 -21.82
CA ASP A 119 5.60 -4.72 -21.48
C ASP A 119 5.90 -3.23 -21.63
N ASP A 120 5.08 -2.49 -22.39
CA ASP A 120 5.32 -1.08 -22.69
C ASP A 120 4.53 -0.09 -21.80
N LEU A 121 3.91 -0.57 -20.71
CA LEU A 121 3.13 0.28 -19.80
C LEU A 121 3.89 0.56 -18.50
N LEU A 122 3.97 1.84 -18.13
CA LEU A 122 4.34 2.26 -16.78
C LEU A 122 3.11 2.16 -15.86
N VAL A 123 3.18 1.34 -14.83
CA VAL A 123 2.11 1.19 -13.85
C VAL A 123 2.54 1.81 -12.54
N LEU A 124 1.82 2.85 -12.11
CA LEU A 124 2.08 3.52 -10.86
C LEU A 124 1.17 2.98 -9.75
N VAL A 125 1.76 2.58 -8.64
CA VAL A 125 1.07 2.06 -7.47
C VAL A 125 1.30 3.00 -6.29
N ASP A 126 0.23 3.59 -5.77
CA ASP A 126 0.28 4.33 -4.50
C ASP A 126 0.20 3.31 -3.36
N GLU A 127 1.24 3.24 -2.52
CA GLU A 127 1.34 2.28 -1.42
C GLU A 127 1.31 0.81 -1.88
N GLY A 128 2.30 0.41 -2.69
CA GLY A 128 2.46 -0.98 -3.16
C GLY A 128 2.97 -1.97 -2.13
N THR A 129 3.60 -3.06 -2.57
CA THR A 129 4.00 -4.19 -1.72
C THR A 129 4.99 -3.79 -0.64
N LEU A 130 5.90 -2.87 -0.93
CA LEU A 130 6.88 -2.38 0.06
C LEU A 130 6.21 -1.66 1.24
N GLN A 131 5.07 -0.98 1.01
CA GLN A 131 4.29 -0.36 2.08
C GLN A 131 3.65 -1.40 3.02
N ALA A 132 3.63 -2.69 2.66
CA ALA A 132 3.22 -3.75 3.59
C ALA A 132 4.11 -3.82 4.84
N ALA A 133 5.36 -3.37 4.76
CA ALA A 133 6.23 -3.25 5.94
C ALA A 133 5.59 -2.38 7.03
N HIS A 134 4.95 -1.26 6.66
CA HIS A 134 4.23 -0.43 7.63
C HIS A 134 3.01 -1.14 8.24
N ASN A 135 2.40 -2.09 7.53
CA ASN A 135 1.28 -2.89 8.03
C ASN A 135 1.70 -4.13 8.82
N LEU A 136 3.00 -4.41 8.95
CA LEU A 136 3.52 -5.55 9.71
C LEU A 136 4.38 -5.11 10.90
N PHE A 137 5.12 -4.03 10.72
CA PHE A 137 6.20 -3.61 11.63
C PHE A 137 5.94 -2.28 12.31
N VAL A 138 5.14 -1.41 11.69
CA VAL A 138 4.86 -0.07 12.21
C VAL A 138 3.47 -0.06 12.85
N HIS A 139 3.33 -0.88 13.89
CA HIS A 139 2.20 -0.86 14.81
C HIS A 139 2.62 -0.21 16.11
N LEU A 140 1.71 0.56 16.71
CA LEU A 140 1.94 1.35 17.93
C LEU A 140 2.29 0.51 19.18
N ALA A 141 2.36 -0.81 19.07
CA ALA A 141 2.39 -1.76 20.17
C ALA A 141 3.68 -2.62 20.28
N ALA A 142 4.55 -2.66 19.27
CA ALA A 142 5.75 -3.50 19.31
C ALA A 142 6.89 -2.97 18.42
N GLU A 143 8.13 -3.08 18.89
CA GLU A 143 9.32 -2.79 18.08
C GLU A 143 9.60 -3.93 17.08
N PRO A 144 9.99 -3.61 15.83
CA PRO A 144 10.28 -4.63 14.84
C PRO A 144 11.60 -5.35 15.12
N ARG A 145 11.59 -6.68 15.04
CA ARG A 145 12.80 -7.49 15.12
C ARG A 145 13.56 -7.45 13.81
N GLU A 146 14.89 -7.37 13.88
CA GLU A 146 15.76 -7.38 12.70
C GLU A 146 15.56 -8.63 11.82
N GLU A 147 15.35 -9.79 12.44
CA GLU A 147 15.06 -11.05 11.74
C GLU A 147 13.81 -10.97 10.85
N TRP A 148 12.79 -10.23 11.27
CA TRP A 148 11.54 -10.06 10.53
C TRP A 148 11.76 -9.16 9.34
N VAL A 149 12.51 -8.07 9.50
CA VAL A 149 12.86 -7.18 8.39
C VAL A 149 13.66 -7.94 7.34
N ARG A 150 14.66 -8.73 7.76
CA ARG A 150 15.45 -9.58 6.85
C ARG A 150 14.60 -10.62 6.12
N THR A 151 13.67 -11.25 6.84
CA THR A 151 12.77 -12.26 6.24
C THR A 151 11.79 -11.62 5.27
N PHE A 152 11.20 -10.49 5.63
CA PHE A 152 10.33 -9.72 4.75
C PHE A 152 11.03 -9.31 3.46
N ALA A 153 12.25 -8.76 3.56
CA ALA A 153 13.03 -8.34 2.39
C ALA A 153 13.31 -9.48 1.40
N ARG A 154 13.42 -10.73 1.87
CA ARG A 154 13.58 -11.91 1.01
C ARG A 154 12.29 -12.38 0.36
N LEU A 155 11.15 -12.17 1.02
CA LEU A 155 9.87 -12.76 0.64
C LEU A 155 8.97 -11.79 -0.14
N ILE A 156 9.12 -10.49 0.09
CA ILE A 156 8.24 -9.48 -0.51
C ILE A 156 8.51 -9.39 -2.01
N PRO A 157 7.47 -9.48 -2.88
CA PRO A 157 7.63 -9.14 -4.28
C PRO A 157 8.05 -7.68 -4.43
N LEU A 158 9.13 -7.44 -5.17
CA LEU A 158 9.70 -6.10 -5.37
C LEU A 158 9.17 -5.47 -6.66
N PRO A 159 8.86 -4.16 -6.65
CA PRO A 159 8.61 -3.40 -7.86
C PRO A 159 9.91 -3.15 -8.63
N ASP A 160 9.80 -2.73 -9.89
CA ASP A 160 10.96 -2.33 -10.70
C ASP A 160 11.59 -1.03 -10.17
N ILE A 161 10.75 -0.10 -9.69
CA ILE A 161 11.17 1.18 -9.12
C ILE A 161 10.39 1.46 -7.85
N ALA A 162 11.09 1.81 -6.77
CA ALA A 162 10.48 2.34 -5.56
C ALA A 162 10.88 3.82 -5.37
N ILE A 163 9.89 4.70 -5.25
CA ILE A 163 10.09 6.13 -5.00
C ILE A 163 9.68 6.41 -3.55
N TYR A 164 10.66 6.73 -2.72
CA TYR A 164 10.41 7.16 -1.35
C TYR A 164 10.08 8.65 -1.31
N VAL A 165 8.84 8.97 -0.92
CA VAL A 165 8.36 10.34 -0.77
C VAL A 165 8.42 10.74 0.70
N SER A 166 9.36 11.63 1.02
CA SER A 166 9.53 12.18 2.36
C SER A 166 9.13 13.66 2.42
N ALA A 167 8.83 14.12 3.63
CA ALA A 167 8.64 15.52 3.95
C ALA A 167 9.16 15.77 5.36
N ASP A 168 9.51 17.01 5.68
CA ASP A 168 9.90 17.39 7.03
C ASP A 168 8.73 17.17 8.01
N GLU A 169 9.06 16.91 9.28
CA GLU A 169 8.08 16.60 10.32
C GLU A 169 7.01 17.69 10.45
N SER A 170 7.41 18.97 10.37
CA SER A 170 6.50 20.11 10.49
C SER A 170 5.46 20.11 9.36
N THR A 171 5.89 19.78 8.14
CA THR A 171 5.00 19.63 6.99
C THR A 171 4.07 18.43 7.14
N LEU A 172 4.56 17.29 7.64
CA LEU A 172 3.74 16.11 7.90
C LEU A 172 2.66 16.41 8.96
N ILE A 173 3.03 17.11 10.04
CA ILE A 173 2.09 17.50 11.11
C ILE A 173 1.00 18.40 10.53
N ARG A 174 1.40 19.48 9.86
CA ARG A 174 0.47 20.46 9.26
C ARG A 174 -0.50 19.79 8.29
N ARG A 175 0.00 18.92 7.40
CA ARG A 175 -0.83 18.22 6.41
C ARG A 175 -1.76 17.18 7.05
N THR A 176 -1.29 16.47 8.07
CA THR A 176 -2.09 15.45 8.77
C THR A 176 -3.20 16.09 9.60
N LEU A 177 -2.93 17.24 10.25
CA LEU A 177 -3.94 18.04 10.94
C LEU A 177 -5.02 18.53 9.97
N ALA A 178 -4.62 19.10 8.82
CA ALA A 178 -5.57 19.64 7.84
C ALA A 178 -6.47 18.57 7.20
N ARG A 179 -5.92 17.37 6.97
CA ARG A 179 -6.67 16.26 6.35
C ARG A 179 -7.50 15.47 7.35
N GLY A 180 -7.08 15.44 8.61
CA GLY A 180 -7.56 14.48 9.60
C GLY A 180 -7.03 13.06 9.35
N HIS A 181 -7.04 12.23 10.39
CA HIS A 181 -6.59 10.85 10.29
C HIS A 181 -7.46 9.95 11.18
N ARG A 182 -7.94 8.81 10.65
CA ARG A 182 -8.85 7.92 11.39
C ARG A 182 -8.25 7.39 12.70
N ARG A 183 -6.92 7.22 12.76
CA ARG A 183 -6.20 6.80 13.98
C ARG A 183 -5.97 7.94 14.98
N ILE A 184 -6.34 9.18 14.63
CA ILE A 184 -6.23 10.37 15.48
C ILE A 184 -7.60 11.06 15.50
N PRO A 185 -8.61 10.46 16.16
CA PRO A 185 -9.98 10.97 16.16
C PRO A 185 -10.12 12.35 16.84
N LYS A 186 -9.18 12.71 17.73
CA LYS A 186 -9.05 14.05 18.32
C LYS A 186 -7.70 14.65 17.94
N PRO A 187 -7.56 15.22 16.73
CA PRO A 187 -6.29 15.73 16.25
C PRO A 187 -5.86 16.97 17.03
N SER A 188 -4.78 16.84 17.80
CA SER A 188 -4.01 17.96 18.38
C SER A 188 -2.61 17.97 17.78
N GLY A 189 -1.90 19.11 17.84
CA GLY A 189 -0.53 19.20 17.35
C GLY A 189 0.40 18.15 17.98
N GLU A 190 0.26 17.91 19.29
CA GLU A 190 1.03 16.91 20.03
C GLU A 190 0.65 15.47 19.66
N ALA A 191 -0.65 15.18 19.53
CA ALA A 191 -1.10 13.83 19.15
C ALA A 191 -0.65 13.47 17.72
N VAL A 192 -0.66 14.44 16.81
CA VAL A 192 -0.17 14.25 15.44
C VAL A 192 1.36 14.14 15.38
N ALA A 193 2.09 14.97 16.14
CA ALA A 193 3.55 14.88 16.22
C ALA A 193 4.00 13.52 16.79
N SER A 194 3.38 13.06 17.87
CA SER A 194 3.62 11.73 18.46
C SER A 194 3.36 10.60 17.46
N PHE A 195 2.32 10.71 16.64
CA PHE A 195 2.01 9.73 15.59
C PHE A 195 3.04 9.74 14.45
N ILE A 196 3.62 10.89 14.10
CA ILE A 196 4.58 11.02 12.99
C ILE A 196 6.00 10.58 13.39
N ARG A 197 6.39 10.79 14.66
CA ARG A 197 7.72 10.41 15.16
C ARG A 197 7.90 8.92 15.46
N ARG A 198 6.80 8.16 15.45
CA ARG A 198 6.79 6.70 15.62
C ARG A 198 6.84 6.01 14.27
#